data_AF-A0A5D4SSS9-F1
#
_entry.id   AF-A0A5D4SSS9-F1
#
_cell.length_a   1.000
_cell.length_b   1.000
_cell.length_c   1.000
_cell.angle_alpha   90.00
_cell.angle_beta   90.00
_cell.angle_gamma   90.00
#
_symmetry.space_group_name_H-M   'P 1'
#
loop_
_entity.id
_entity.type
_entity.pdbx_description
1 polymer ?
#
loop_
_entity_poly.entity_id
_entity_poly.type
_entity_poly.pdbx_seq_one_letter_code
_entity_poly.pdbx_strand_id
1 'polypeptide(L)'
;MKLRKLIQRKLTASFAVSAAVSILFAFFAVNDSEPASGLGTAFLGWLLLFMLYAGAIVFFYGNLVSFLLEVLQKRVAVLRKDWLYIFLHGLFGLANGLLFQNTIAALYGMGAALLYALLDRRIFRGEGSILFIVLPLLCAGLLWGYLLLI
;
A
#
# COMPACT_ATOMS: atom_id res chain seq x y z
N MET A 1 -12.31 14.85 14.46
CA MET A 1 -10.90 14.45 14.65
C MET A 1 -10.01 15.64 14.34
N LYS A 2 -8.98 15.93 15.17
CA LYS A 2 -8.02 17.03 14.89
C LYS A 2 -7.28 16.75 13.57
N LEU A 3 -7.09 17.77 12.73
CA LEU A 3 -6.47 17.67 11.40
C LEU A 3 -5.15 16.90 11.41
N ARG A 4 -4.29 17.15 12.41
CA ARG A 4 -3.02 16.44 12.60
C ARG A 4 -3.17 14.92 12.68
N LYS A 5 -4.16 14.41 13.43
CA LYS A 5 -4.40 12.97 13.57
C LYS A 5 -4.90 12.35 12.27
N LEU A 6 -5.68 13.10 11.48
CA LEU A 6 -6.13 12.67 10.15
C LEU A 6 -4.95 12.49 9.20
N ILE A 7 -4.09 13.52 9.13
CA ILE A 7 -2.92 13.52 8.25
C ILE A 7 -1.98 12.38 8.64
N GLN A 8 -1.64 12.26 9.93
CA GLN A 8 -0.77 11.18 10.41
C GLN A 8 -1.30 9.80 10.03
N ARG A 9 -2.60 9.53 10.26
CA ARG A 9 -3.24 8.25 9.91
C ARG A 9 -3.09 7.92 8.43
N LYS A 10 -3.42 8.88 7.56
CA LYS A 10 -3.37 8.75 6.10
C LYS A 10 -1.96 8.54 5.58
N LEU A 11 -0.98 9.30 6.10
CA LEU A 11 0.43 9.15 5.76
C LEU A 11 0.97 7.78 6.19
N THR A 12 0.67 7.35 7.42
CA THR A 12 1.12 6.05 7.93
C THR A 12 0.53 4.88 7.12
N ALA A 13 -0.78 4.92 6.83
CA ALA A 13 -1.41 3.90 6.00
C ALA A 13 -0.81 3.87 4.58
N SER A 14 -0.62 5.05 3.97
CA SER A 14 -0.03 5.16 2.64
C SER A 14 1.39 4.59 2.60
N PHE A 15 2.23 4.99 3.54
CA PHE A 15 3.60 4.48 3.65
C PHE A 15 3.63 2.96 3.82
N ALA A 16 2.85 2.44 4.77
CA ALA A 16 2.85 1.01 5.09
C ALA A 16 2.42 0.14 3.90
N VAL A 17 1.36 0.54 3.18
CA VAL A 17 0.89 -0.16 1.99
C VAL A 17 1.90 -0.07 0.86
N SER A 18 2.43 1.12 0.60
CA SER A 18 3.39 1.35 -0.48
C SER A 18 4.64 0.52 -0.23
N ALA A 19 5.14 0.48 1.00
CA ALA A 19 6.29 -0.33 1.39
C ALA A 19 5.99 -1.83 1.24
N ALA A 20 4.85 -2.31 1.74
CA ALA A 20 4.48 -3.73 1.64
C ALA A 20 4.37 -4.19 0.16
N VAL A 21 3.70 -3.40 -0.68
CA VAL A 21 3.58 -3.69 -2.12
C VAL A 21 4.96 -3.62 -2.79
N SER A 22 5.75 -2.59 -2.50
CA SER A 22 7.07 -2.43 -3.14
C SER A 22 8.04 -3.53 -2.76
N ILE A 23 8.04 -3.98 -1.50
CA ILE A 23 8.85 -5.12 -1.04
C ILE A 23 8.47 -6.39 -1.77
N LEU A 24 7.16 -6.67 -1.88
CA LEU A 24 6.66 -7.86 -2.57
C LEU A 24 7.08 -7.87 -4.04
N PHE A 25 6.90 -6.76 -4.74
CA PHE A 25 7.23 -6.64 -6.15
C PHE A 25 8.74 -6.64 -6.40
N ALA A 26 9.52 -5.96 -5.55
CA ALA A 26 10.97 -5.99 -5.65
C ALA A 26 11.55 -7.39 -5.46
N PHE A 27 10.98 -8.16 -4.54
CA PHE A 27 11.38 -9.55 -4.33
C PHE A 27 11.11 -10.41 -5.56
N PHE A 28 9.92 -10.33 -6.17
CA PHE A 28 9.61 -11.08 -7.38
C PHE A 28 10.45 -10.63 -8.58
N ALA A 29 10.66 -9.31 -8.76
CA ALA A 29 11.47 -8.78 -9.84
C ALA A 29 12.91 -9.33 -9.84
N VAL A 30 13.50 -9.50 -8.64
CA VAL A 30 14.85 -10.06 -8.51
C VAL A 30 14.87 -11.58 -8.74
N ASN A 31 13.82 -12.31 -8.37
CA ASN A 31 13.75 -13.77 -8.57
C ASN A 31 13.42 -14.17 -10.02
N ASP A 32 12.67 -13.34 -10.74
CA ASP A 32 12.31 -13.58 -12.15
C ASP A 32 13.42 -13.16 -13.13
N SER A 33 14.43 -12.44 -12.65
CA SER A 33 15.61 -12.05 -13.43
C SER A 33 16.61 -13.21 -13.52
N GLU A 34 17.37 -13.32 -14.61
CA GLU A 34 18.53 -14.23 -14.64
C GLU A 34 19.47 -13.92 -13.46
N PRO A 35 20.06 -14.94 -12.82
CA PRO A 35 20.89 -14.75 -11.63
C PRO A 35 22.15 -13.95 -11.97
N ALA A 36 22.04 -12.63 -11.82
CA ALA A 36 23.16 -11.70 -11.91
C ALA A 36 23.81 -11.54 -10.53
N SER A 37 25.13 -11.42 -10.51
CA SER A 37 25.86 -11.01 -9.30
C SER A 37 25.30 -9.69 -8.76
N GLY A 38 24.99 -9.61 -7.47
CA GLY A 38 24.51 -8.38 -6.82
C GLY A 38 22.99 -8.30 -6.60
N LEU A 39 22.34 -9.43 -6.27
CA LEU A 39 20.89 -9.51 -5.99
C LEU A 39 20.43 -8.51 -4.91
N GLY A 40 21.21 -8.30 -3.85
CA GLY A 40 20.91 -7.30 -2.83
C GLY A 40 20.84 -5.86 -3.39
N THR A 41 21.76 -5.49 -4.28
CA THR A 41 21.75 -4.16 -4.92
C THR A 41 20.59 -4.03 -5.91
N ALA A 42 20.32 -5.08 -6.69
CA ALA A 42 19.17 -5.12 -7.60
C ALA A 42 17.84 -4.99 -6.83
N PHE A 43 17.71 -5.67 -5.69
CA PHE A 43 16.54 -5.57 -4.81
C PHE A 43 16.32 -4.14 -4.31
N LEU A 44 17.37 -3.46 -3.83
CA LEU A 44 17.23 -2.06 -3.41
C LEU A 44 16.83 -1.14 -4.57
N GLY A 45 17.38 -1.37 -5.77
CA GLY A 45 17.01 -0.63 -6.98
C GLY A 45 15.52 -0.78 -7.31
N TRP A 46 15.03 -2.02 -7.38
CA TRP A 46 13.62 -2.33 -7.62
C TRP A 46 12.71 -1.83 -6.50
N LEU A 47 13.12 -1.96 -5.24
CA LEU A 47 12.37 -1.48 -4.09
C LEU A 47 12.17 0.04 -4.16
N LEU A 48 13.21 0.80 -4.48
CA LEU A 48 13.13 2.24 -4.64
C LEU A 48 12.23 2.63 -5.83
N LEU A 49 12.37 1.92 -6.95
CA LEU A 49 11.55 2.13 -8.13
C LEU A 49 10.06 1.90 -7.82
N PHE A 50 9.73 0.76 -7.22
CA PHE A 50 8.34 0.46 -6.84
C PHE A 50 7.83 1.42 -5.75
N MET A 51 8.67 1.83 -4.79
CA MET A 51 8.28 2.83 -3.79
C MET A 51 7.93 4.17 -4.43
N LEU A 52 8.60 4.56 -5.51
CA LEU A 52 8.27 5.79 -6.24
C LEU A 52 6.90 5.66 -6.92
N TYR A 53 6.68 4.60 -7.71
CA TYR A 53 5.44 4.43 -8.50
C TYR A 53 4.25 4.03 -7.63
N ALA A 54 4.35 2.95 -6.86
CA ALA A 54 3.29 2.50 -5.98
C ALA A 54 3.04 3.52 -4.86
N GLY A 55 4.11 4.14 -4.35
CA GLY A 55 3.99 5.24 -3.39
C GLY A 55 3.20 6.42 -3.93
N ALA A 56 3.49 6.89 -5.14
CA ALA A 56 2.73 7.98 -5.75
C ALA A 56 1.25 7.61 -5.94
N ILE A 57 0.97 6.41 -6.48
CA ILE A 57 -0.41 5.96 -6.69
C ILE A 57 -1.16 5.88 -5.36
N VAL A 58 -0.62 5.19 -4.35
CA VAL A 58 -1.29 5.05 -3.05
C VAL A 58 -1.44 6.41 -2.36
N PHE A 59 -0.40 7.25 -2.41
CA PHE A 59 -0.41 8.55 -1.76
C PHE A 59 -1.43 9.50 -2.38
N PHE A 60 -1.51 9.61 -3.70
CA PHE A 60 -2.45 10.52 -4.34
C PHE A 60 -3.83 9.87 -4.50
N TYR A 61 -3.90 8.75 -5.23
CA TYR A 61 -5.16 8.09 -5.58
C TYR A 61 -5.80 7.42 -4.36
N GLY A 62 -5.04 6.66 -3.57
CA GLY A 62 -5.54 5.97 -2.38
C GLY A 62 -6.12 6.94 -1.34
N ASN A 63 -5.41 8.03 -1.05
CA ASN A 63 -5.93 9.05 -0.14
C ASN A 63 -7.15 9.79 -0.67
N LEU A 64 -7.19 10.08 -1.99
CA LEU A 64 -8.32 10.73 -2.63
C LEU A 64 -9.59 9.88 -2.50
N VAL A 65 -9.51 8.60 -2.90
CA VAL A 65 -10.62 7.63 -2.76
C VAL A 65 -11.04 7.52 -1.31
N SER A 66 -10.08 7.42 -0.38
CA SER A 66 -10.32 7.36 1.05
C SER A 66 -11.08 8.57 1.57
N PHE A 67 -10.66 9.78 1.18
CA PHE A 67 -11.32 11.01 1.55
C PHE A 67 -12.75 11.09 1.00
N LEU A 68 -12.96 10.76 -0.29
CA LEU A 68 -14.27 10.77 -0.92
C LEU A 68 -15.24 9.81 -0.20
N LEU A 69 -14.78 8.60 0.10
CA LEU A 69 -15.59 7.61 0.81
C LEU A 69 -15.92 8.08 2.24
N GLU A 70 -14.96 8.65 2.98
CA GLU A 70 -15.24 9.22 4.30
C GLU A 70 -16.26 10.37 4.26
N VAL A 71 -16.22 11.23 3.24
CA VAL A 71 -17.22 12.29 3.05
C VAL A 71 -18.60 11.68 2.76
N LEU A 72 -18.64 10.65 1.93
CA LEU A 72 -19.89 9.96 1.57
C LEU A 72 -20.50 9.22 2.77
N GLN A 73 -19.69 8.58 3.62
CA GLN A 73 -20.12 7.92 4.87
C GLN A 73 -20.79 8.90 5.85
N LYS A 74 -20.36 10.16 5.87
CA LYS A 74 -20.99 11.19 6.72
C LYS A 74 -22.40 11.54 6.23
N ARG A 75 -22.64 11.46 4.92
CA ARG A 75 -23.92 11.82 4.29
C ARG A 75 -24.91 10.65 4.21
N VAL A 76 -24.44 9.42 4.05
CA VAL A 76 -25.30 8.24 3.82
C VAL A 76 -25.15 7.23 4.94
N ALA A 77 -26.23 7.01 5.71
CA ALA A 77 -26.22 6.16 6.90
C ALA A 77 -25.82 4.70 6.63
N VAL A 78 -26.26 4.12 5.50
CA VAL A 78 -25.92 2.74 5.10
C VAL A 78 -24.41 2.56 4.89
N LEU A 79 -23.72 3.61 4.46
CA LEU A 79 -22.28 3.59 4.19
C LEU A 79 -21.42 3.66 5.46
N ARG A 80 -22.00 3.95 6.64
CA ARG A 80 -21.24 4.08 7.90
C ARG A 80 -20.57 2.79 8.36
N LYS A 81 -20.96 1.62 7.83
CA LYS A 81 -20.37 0.34 8.20
C LYS A 81 -18.95 0.21 7.63
N ASP A 82 -17.99 -0.15 8.47
CA ASP A 82 -16.57 -0.25 8.07
C ASP A 82 -16.34 -1.30 6.96
N TRP A 83 -17.08 -2.42 6.96
CA TRP A 83 -16.96 -3.43 5.91
C TRP A 83 -17.30 -2.88 4.52
N LEU A 84 -18.27 -1.96 4.43
CA LEU A 84 -18.68 -1.35 3.18
C LEU A 84 -17.65 -0.33 2.68
N TYR A 85 -16.99 0.39 3.59
CA TYR A 85 -15.84 1.24 3.24
C TYR A 85 -14.68 0.43 2.63
N ILE A 86 -14.38 -0.72 3.23
CA ILE A 86 -13.32 -1.62 2.75
C ILE A 86 -13.70 -2.20 1.39
N PHE A 87 -14.92 -2.68 1.24
CA PHE A 87 -15.43 -3.22 -0.03
C PHE A 87 -15.38 -2.17 -1.15
N LEU A 88 -15.88 -0.96 -0.90
CA LEU A 88 -15.85 0.12 -1.87
C LEU A 88 -14.41 0.53 -2.23
N HIS A 89 -13.48 0.55 -1.27
CA HIS A 89 -12.05 0.76 -1.59
C HIS A 89 -11.53 -0.30 -2.55
N GLY A 90 -11.81 -1.58 -2.28
CA GLY A 90 -11.40 -2.67 -3.17
C GLY A 90 -11.94 -2.48 -4.59
N LEU A 91 -13.22 -2.10 -4.72
CA LEU A 91 -13.82 -1.79 -6.02
C LEU A 91 -13.12 -0.64 -6.74
N PHE A 92 -12.82 0.47 -6.04
CA PHE A 92 -12.04 1.55 -6.64
C PHE A 92 -10.62 1.12 -6.99
N GLY A 93 -10.02 0.19 -6.23
CA GLY A 93 -8.72 -0.40 -6.55
C GLY A 93 -8.68 -1.12 -7.90
N LEU A 94 -9.80 -1.68 -8.36
CA LEU A 94 -9.91 -2.29 -9.69
C LEU A 94 -9.72 -1.27 -10.83
N ALA A 95 -9.87 0.04 -10.57
CA ALA A 95 -9.67 1.08 -11.57
C ALA A 95 -8.24 1.09 -12.14
N ASN A 96 -7.26 0.56 -11.42
CA ASN A 96 -5.90 0.35 -11.96
C ASN A 96 -5.92 -0.57 -13.19
N GLY A 97 -6.82 -1.55 -13.26
CA GLY A 97 -6.96 -2.40 -14.43
C GLY A 97 -7.44 -1.66 -15.67
N LEU A 98 -8.27 -0.63 -15.48
CA LEU A 98 -8.71 0.25 -16.56
C LEU A 98 -7.60 1.21 -16.98
N LEU A 99 -6.82 1.71 -16.03
CA LEU A 99 -5.70 2.63 -16.30
C LEU A 99 -4.58 1.93 -17.07
N PHE A 100 -4.21 0.72 -16.66
CA PHE A 100 -3.11 -0.04 -17.25
C PHE A 100 -3.56 -1.06 -18.30
N GLN A 101 -4.86 -1.12 -18.60
CA GLN A 101 -5.45 -2.09 -19.55
C GLN A 101 -5.03 -3.54 -19.26
N ASN A 102 -4.96 -3.90 -17.97
CA ASN A 102 -4.37 -5.17 -17.53
C ASN A 102 -5.12 -5.74 -16.30
N THR A 103 -5.63 -6.95 -16.43
CA THR A 103 -6.40 -7.64 -15.38
C THR A 103 -5.57 -7.90 -14.12
N ILE A 104 -4.30 -8.25 -14.26
CA ILE A 104 -3.38 -8.48 -13.15
C ILE A 104 -3.15 -7.16 -12.39
N ALA A 105 -2.98 -6.05 -13.10
CA ALA A 105 -2.90 -4.72 -12.49
C ALA A 105 -4.18 -4.34 -11.73
N ALA A 106 -5.35 -4.77 -12.22
CA ALA A 106 -6.62 -4.61 -11.50
C ALA A 106 -6.62 -5.35 -10.16
N LEU A 107 -6.19 -6.61 -10.16
CA LEU A 107 -6.13 -7.44 -8.95
C LEU A 107 -5.12 -6.90 -7.93
N TYR A 108 -3.94 -6.49 -8.38
CA TYR A 108 -2.96 -5.85 -7.50
C TYR A 108 -3.44 -4.50 -6.96
N GLY A 109 -4.11 -3.70 -7.80
CA GLY A 109 -4.75 -2.46 -7.37
C GLY A 109 -5.82 -2.67 -6.31
N MET A 110 -6.69 -3.66 -6.50
CA MET A 110 -7.68 -4.07 -5.51
C MET A 110 -7.02 -4.51 -4.21
N GLY A 111 -5.99 -5.36 -4.28
CA GLY A 111 -5.25 -5.84 -3.11
C GLY A 111 -4.62 -4.69 -2.31
N ALA A 112 -3.94 -3.77 -3.00
CA ALA A 112 -3.36 -2.58 -2.38
C ALA A 112 -4.42 -1.68 -1.74
N ALA A 113 -5.56 -1.46 -2.41
CA ALA A 113 -6.65 -0.65 -1.89
C ALA A 113 -7.33 -1.27 -0.67
N LEU A 114 -7.51 -2.60 -0.65
CA LEU A 114 -8.02 -3.33 0.51
C LEU A 114 -7.05 -3.24 1.69
N LEU A 115 -5.76 -3.45 1.47
CA LEU A 115 -4.74 -3.31 2.51
C LEU A 115 -4.73 -1.89 3.07
N TYR A 116 -4.81 -0.88 2.20
CA TYR A 116 -4.93 0.52 2.59
C TYR A 116 -6.15 0.76 3.48
N ALA A 117 -7.33 0.32 3.05
CA ALA A 117 -8.56 0.53 3.81
C ALA A 117 -8.51 -0.16 5.18
N LEU A 118 -7.92 -1.36 5.27
CA LEU A 118 -7.75 -2.08 6.52
C LEU A 118 -6.81 -1.34 7.48
N LEU A 119 -5.64 -0.90 6.99
CA LEU A 119 -4.67 -0.19 7.82
C LEU A 119 -5.20 1.18 8.26
N ASP A 120 -5.82 1.95 7.36
CA ASP A 120 -6.43 3.24 7.69
C ASP A 120 -7.50 3.08 8.80
N ARG A 121 -8.31 2.01 8.75
CA ARG A 121 -9.33 1.72 9.77
C ARG A 121 -8.74 1.22 11.09
N ARG A 122 -7.70 0.38 11.06
CA ARG A 122 -7.01 -0.05 12.28
C ARG A 122 -6.35 1.13 13.01
N ILE A 123 -5.65 1.99 12.27
CA ILE A 123 -5.03 3.19 12.86
C ILE A 123 -6.11 4.15 13.37
N PHE A 124 -7.25 4.27 12.69
CA PHE A 124 -8.40 5.05 13.18
C PHE A 124 -8.92 4.57 14.54
N ARG A 125 -8.91 3.26 14.77
CA ARG A 125 -9.29 2.64 16.07
C ARG A 125 -8.19 2.75 17.14
N GLY A 126 -7.05 3.34 16.81
CA GLY A 126 -5.94 3.54 17.75
C GLY A 126 -4.93 2.39 17.77
N GLU A 127 -5.04 1.42 16.87
CA GLU A 127 -4.15 0.26 16.82
C GLU A 127 -2.82 0.60 16.12
N GLY A 128 -1.70 0.48 16.86
CA GLY A 128 -0.39 0.08 16.31
C GLY A 128 0.27 0.95 15.23
N SER A 129 0.08 2.28 15.20
CA SER A 129 0.62 3.13 14.11
C SER A 129 2.14 3.03 13.88
N ILE A 130 2.94 2.86 14.96
CA ILE A 130 4.41 2.72 14.86
C ILE A 130 4.79 1.37 14.24
N LEU A 131 4.06 0.30 14.57
CA LEU A 131 4.34 -1.04 14.04
C LEU A 131 4.22 -1.06 12.51
N PHE A 132 3.26 -0.34 11.95
CA PHE A 132 3.09 -0.24 10.49
C PHE A 132 4.20 0.52 9.77
N ILE A 133 5.04 1.26 10.51
CA ILE A 133 6.24 1.93 9.97
C ILE A 133 7.46 1.02 10.14
N VAL A 134 7.62 0.45 11.33
CA VAL A 134 8.80 -0.36 11.67
C VAL A 134 8.80 -1.69 10.92
N LEU A 135 7.65 -2.36 10.81
CA LEU A 135 7.56 -3.70 10.21
C LEU A 135 8.03 -3.72 8.75
N PRO A 136 7.57 -2.85 7.83
CA PRO A 136 8.06 -2.86 6.46
C PRO A 136 9.57 -2.57 6.36
N LEU A 137 10.11 -1.69 7.20
CA LEU A 137 11.54 -1.37 7.22
C LEU A 137 12.38 -2.59 7.66
N LEU A 138 11.93 -3.30 8.70
CA LEU A 138 12.58 -4.54 9.14
C LEU A 138 12.51 -5.62 8.05
N CYS A 139 11.36 -5.81 7.42
CA CYS A 139 11.20 -6.77 6.33
C CYS A 139 12.13 -6.44 5.15
N ALA A 140 12.20 -5.17 4.74
CA ALA A 140 13.09 -4.73 3.67
C ALA A 140 14.57 -4.97 4.03
N GLY A 141 14.98 -4.64 5.25
CA GLY A 141 16.35 -4.85 5.71
C GLY A 141 16.74 -6.34 5.78
N LEU A 142 15.84 -7.20 6.27
CA LEU A 142 16.07 -8.65 6.35
C LEU A 142 16.16 -9.28 4.96
N LEU A 143 15.26 -8.92 4.03
CA LEU A 143 15.30 -9.42 2.65
C LEU A 143 16.54 -8.94 1.91
N TRP A 144 16.91 -7.67 2.07
CA TRP A 144 18.14 -7.15 1.50
C TRP A 144 19.37 -7.89 2.03
N GLY A 145 19.47 -8.09 3.35
CA GLY A 145 20.57 -8.84 3.96
C GLY A 145 20.64 -10.28 3.48
N TYR A 146 19.50 -10.96 3.33
CA TYR A 146 19.43 -12.31 2.75
C TYR A 146 19.94 -12.34 1.30
N LEU A 147 19.45 -11.44 0.45
CA LEU A 147 19.84 -11.34 -0.97
C LEU A 147 21.28 -10.86 -1.19
N LEU A 148 21.92 -10.30 -0.16
CA LEU A 148 23.34 -9.94 -0.21
C LEU A 148 24.25 -11.15 0.05
N LEU A 149 23.75 -12.15 0.77
CA LEU A 149 24.52 -13.32 1.21
C LEU A 149 24.44 -14.51 0.25
N ILE A 150 23.46 -14.51 -0.66
CA ILE A 150 23.30 -15.52 -1.72
C ILE A 150 23.78 -14.98 -3.06
#